data_AF-A0AAD4X5R7-F1
#
_entry.id   AF-A0AAD4X5R7-F1
#
_cell.length_a   1.000
_cell.length_b   1.000
_cell.length_c   1.000
_cell.angle_alpha   90.00
_cell.angle_beta   90.00
_cell.angle_gamma   90.00
#
_symmetry.space_group_name_H-M   'P 1'
#
loop_
_entity.id
_entity.type
_entity.pdbx_description
1 polymer ?
#
loop_
_entity_poly.entity_id
_entity_poly.type
_entity_poly.pdbx_seq_one_letter_code
_entity_poly.pdbx_strand_id
1 'polypeptide(L)'
;LFNFADKYRGKYDSSITVARKYYQSVSGYSDELLWAAAWMHKATNNKFYLNYLGRNGHSLGGTGWAMTEFGWDVKYAGVQVLVSKLLMQGKAGRHLDVFQGYQKQAEFFMCSCLGKGYRNIQRTPGGLIFRQRWNNLQFVTSASFLLSVYSDYLTTSRKTLTCAYGKFAPSQLLNFAKSQ
;
A
#
# COMPACT_ATOMS: atom_id res chain seq x y z
N LEU A 1 -6.54 -21.06 1.14
CA LEU A 1 -5.21 -20.42 1.15
C LEU A 1 -5.01 -19.48 2.34
N PHE A 2 -5.80 -18.41 2.50
CA PHE A 2 -5.64 -17.48 3.64
C PHE A 2 -5.55 -18.18 5.01
N ASN A 3 -6.51 -19.06 5.34
CA ASN A 3 -6.53 -19.75 6.63
C ASN A 3 -5.29 -20.62 6.87
N PHE A 4 -4.72 -21.21 5.80
CA PHE A 4 -3.49 -21.98 5.90
C PHE A 4 -2.30 -21.06 6.20
N ALA A 5 -2.16 -19.96 5.45
CA ALA A 5 -1.08 -19.00 5.65
C ALA A 5 -1.12 -18.32 7.03
N ASP A 6 -2.33 -17.99 7.53
CA ASP A 6 -2.49 -17.35 8.84
C ASP A 6 -2.25 -18.32 10.00
N LYS A 7 -2.60 -19.60 9.83
CA LYS A 7 -2.40 -20.65 10.85
C LYS A 7 -0.96 -21.17 10.92
N TYR A 8 -0.31 -21.33 9.77
CA TYR A 8 1.05 -21.88 9.65
C TYR A 8 2.00 -20.82 9.10
N ARG A 9 2.33 -19.86 9.96
CA ARG A 9 3.10 -18.67 9.57
C ARG A 9 4.57 -18.98 9.36
N GLY A 10 5.09 -18.59 8.20
CA GLY A 10 6.49 -18.77 7.84
C GLY A 10 6.78 -18.19 6.46
N LYS A 11 8.05 -17.91 6.19
CA LYS A 11 8.48 -17.49 4.85
C LYS A 11 8.55 -18.71 3.94
N TYR A 12 7.98 -18.60 2.74
CA TYR A 12 7.93 -19.72 1.80
C TYR A 12 9.32 -20.19 1.37
N ASP A 13 10.27 -19.27 1.25
CA ASP A 13 11.66 -19.51 0.84
C ASP A 13 12.52 -20.11 1.96
N SER A 14 11.97 -20.32 3.15
CA SER A 14 12.54 -21.23 4.17
C SER A 14 12.24 -22.70 3.84
N SER A 15 11.15 -22.98 3.13
CA SER A 15 10.77 -24.33 2.70
C SER A 15 11.26 -24.64 1.28
N ILE A 16 11.21 -23.65 0.38
CA ILE A 16 11.64 -23.76 -1.01
C ILE A 16 12.92 -22.92 -1.18
N THR A 17 14.03 -23.42 -0.66
CA THR A 17 15.29 -22.66 -0.51
C THR A 17 15.89 -22.21 -1.85
N VAL A 18 15.64 -22.93 -2.94
CA VAL A 18 16.08 -22.56 -4.29
C VAL A 18 15.47 -21.23 -4.74
N ALA A 19 14.22 -20.94 -4.35
CA ALA A 19 13.52 -19.72 -4.74
C ALA A 19 14.16 -18.47 -4.13
N ARG A 20 14.88 -18.60 -3.00
CA ARG A 20 15.60 -17.49 -2.36
C ARG A 20 16.60 -16.80 -3.29
N LYS A 21 17.15 -17.50 -4.29
CA LYS A 21 18.07 -16.90 -5.26
C LYS A 21 17.40 -15.94 -6.25
N TYR A 22 16.08 -15.99 -6.38
CA TYR A 22 15.32 -15.26 -7.41
C TYR A 22 14.24 -14.36 -6.81
N TYR A 23 13.43 -14.91 -5.90
CA TYR A 23 12.28 -14.26 -5.29
C TYR A 23 12.27 -14.43 -3.76
N GLN A 24 13.38 -14.11 -3.11
CA GLN A 24 13.48 -14.15 -1.64
C GLN A 24 12.35 -13.36 -0.96
N SER A 25 11.71 -13.94 0.05
CA SER A 25 10.75 -13.21 0.88
C SER A 25 11.52 -12.27 1.82
N VAL A 26 11.76 -11.04 1.38
CA VAL A 26 12.54 -10.06 2.15
C VAL A 26 11.62 -9.42 3.19
N SER A 27 10.47 -8.92 2.75
CA SER A 27 9.39 -8.34 3.58
C SER A 27 8.82 -9.29 4.63
N GLY A 28 8.83 -10.59 4.33
CA GLY A 28 8.20 -11.63 5.13
C GLY A 28 6.84 -12.02 4.58
N TYR A 29 5.86 -12.22 5.47
CA TYR A 29 4.50 -12.64 5.12
C TYR A 29 3.42 -11.70 5.71
N SER A 30 3.83 -10.73 6.53
CA SER A 30 2.90 -9.91 7.32
C SER A 30 2.06 -9.01 6.43
N ASP A 31 2.67 -8.38 5.42
CA ASP A 31 1.96 -7.60 4.43
C ASP A 31 1.08 -8.45 3.52
N GLU A 32 1.48 -9.68 3.20
CA GLU A 32 0.67 -10.63 2.43
C GLU A 32 -0.60 -11.04 3.17
N LEU A 33 -0.51 -11.28 4.49
CA LEU A 33 -1.68 -11.59 5.31
C LEU A 33 -2.65 -10.40 5.32
N LEU A 34 -2.16 -9.17 5.50
CA LEU A 34 -3.01 -7.99 5.42
C LEU A 34 -3.59 -7.80 4.02
N TRP A 35 -2.77 -7.98 2.98
CA TRP A 35 -3.18 -7.86 1.58
C TRP A 35 -4.28 -8.85 1.22
N ALA A 36 -4.09 -10.12 1.59
CA ALA A 36 -5.09 -11.16 1.38
C ALA A 36 -6.36 -10.88 2.19
N ALA A 37 -6.28 -10.43 3.44
CA ALA A 37 -7.45 -10.03 4.23
C ALA A 37 -8.22 -8.88 3.56
N ALA A 38 -7.53 -7.86 3.03
CA ALA A 38 -8.18 -6.75 2.32
C ALA A 38 -8.94 -7.21 1.08
N TRP A 39 -8.32 -8.06 0.26
CA TRP A 39 -9.00 -8.62 -0.93
C TRP A 39 -10.14 -9.56 -0.58
N MET A 40 -9.96 -10.43 0.41
CA MET A 40 -11.02 -11.34 0.85
C MET A 40 -12.22 -10.56 1.41
N HIS A 41 -11.98 -9.49 2.18
CA HIS A 41 -13.06 -8.60 2.61
C HIS A 41 -13.76 -7.95 1.40
N LYS A 42 -13.00 -7.41 0.45
CA LYS A 42 -13.56 -6.77 -0.75
C LYS A 42 -14.40 -7.73 -1.60
N ALA A 43 -13.97 -8.99 -1.75
CA ALA A 43 -14.65 -9.98 -2.56
C ALA A 43 -15.91 -10.56 -1.89
N THR A 44 -15.91 -10.70 -0.56
CA THR A 44 -16.94 -11.46 0.16
C THR A 44 -17.82 -10.62 1.08
N ASN A 45 -17.42 -9.39 1.38
CA ASN A 45 -17.97 -8.54 2.44
C ASN A 45 -17.97 -9.21 3.84
N ASN A 46 -17.19 -10.29 4.03
CA ASN A 46 -17.16 -11.01 5.29
C ASN A 46 -16.45 -10.16 6.36
N LYS A 47 -17.15 -9.93 7.49
CA LYS A 47 -16.67 -9.13 8.63
C LYS A 47 -15.45 -9.73 9.32
N PHE A 48 -15.20 -11.04 9.19
CA PHE A 48 -13.98 -11.67 9.69
C PHE A 48 -12.73 -10.95 9.17
N TYR A 49 -12.65 -10.72 7.86
CA TYR A 49 -11.48 -10.08 7.24
C TYR A 49 -11.36 -8.59 7.58
N LEU A 50 -12.49 -7.86 7.67
CA LEU A 50 -12.48 -6.48 8.16
C LEU A 50 -11.94 -6.41 9.60
N ASN A 51 -12.40 -7.32 10.47
CA ASN A 51 -11.90 -7.44 11.83
C ASN A 51 -10.42 -7.85 11.88
N TYR A 52 -9.97 -8.69 10.94
CA TYR A 52 -8.57 -9.09 10.83
C TYR A 52 -7.68 -7.88 10.54
N LEU A 53 -8.05 -7.03 9.59
CA LEU A 53 -7.31 -5.78 9.27
C LEU A 53 -7.25 -4.85 10.48
N GLY A 54 -8.36 -4.67 11.19
CA GLY A 54 -8.40 -3.81 12.37
C GLY A 54 -7.58 -4.34 13.54
N ARG A 55 -7.64 -5.65 13.83
CA ARG A 55 -6.92 -6.26 14.96
C ARG A 55 -5.42 -6.42 14.70
N ASN A 56 -5.04 -6.73 13.47
CA ASN A 56 -3.66 -7.06 13.12
C ASN A 56 -2.91 -5.92 12.44
N GLY A 57 -3.57 -4.80 12.14
CA GLY A 57 -2.96 -3.74 11.34
C GLY A 57 -1.71 -3.11 11.96
N HIS A 58 -1.65 -3.00 13.28
CA HIS A 58 -0.44 -2.54 13.96
C HIS A 58 0.63 -3.63 14.05
N SER A 59 0.27 -4.82 14.56
CA SER A 59 1.22 -5.92 14.83
C SER A 59 1.83 -6.51 13.56
N LEU A 60 1.08 -6.51 12.45
CA LEU A 60 1.59 -6.89 11.13
C LEU A 60 2.15 -5.69 10.35
N GLY A 61 2.28 -4.51 10.98
CA GLY A 61 2.97 -3.35 10.42
C GLY A 61 2.21 -2.55 9.36
N GLY A 62 0.97 -2.90 9.05
CA GLY A 62 0.10 -2.17 8.11
C GLY A 62 -0.08 -0.68 8.42
N THR A 63 -0.09 -0.30 9.70
CA THR A 63 -0.20 1.12 10.14
C THR A 63 1.15 1.74 10.50
N GLY A 64 2.22 0.95 10.63
CA GLY A 64 3.54 1.40 11.09
C GLY A 64 4.55 1.61 9.96
N TRP A 65 4.50 0.78 8.92
CA TRP A 65 5.46 0.80 7.82
C TRP A 65 5.11 1.89 6.80
N ALA A 66 5.92 2.95 6.80
CA ALA A 66 5.90 4.00 5.79
C ALA A 66 6.69 3.55 4.55
N MET A 67 6.00 3.22 3.46
CA MET A 67 6.62 2.63 2.27
C MET A 67 6.89 3.65 1.17
N THR A 68 7.89 3.36 0.36
CA THR A 68 8.23 4.07 -0.89
C THR A 68 8.27 3.12 -2.09
N GLU A 69 7.69 1.93 -1.94
CA GLU A 69 7.60 0.93 -2.99
C GLU A 69 6.32 0.10 -2.86
N PHE A 70 5.88 -0.43 -4.00
CA PHE A 70 4.84 -1.43 -4.10
C PHE A 70 5.28 -2.42 -5.18
N GLY A 71 5.23 -3.71 -4.87
CA GLY A 71 5.71 -4.72 -5.81
C GLY A 71 5.44 -6.14 -5.36
N TRP A 72 6.18 -7.06 -5.96
CA TRP A 72 5.97 -8.50 -5.77
C TRP A 72 6.33 -8.99 -4.37
N ASP A 73 7.24 -8.33 -3.65
CA ASP A 73 7.67 -8.69 -2.29
C ASP A 73 6.92 -7.86 -1.23
N VAL A 74 6.73 -6.55 -1.44
CA VAL A 74 6.13 -5.64 -0.43
C VAL A 74 4.76 -5.12 -0.85
N LYS A 75 3.71 -5.41 -0.05
CA LYS A 75 2.29 -5.13 -0.33
C LYS A 75 1.70 -4.04 0.55
N TYR A 76 2.45 -3.54 1.53
CA TYR A 76 1.97 -2.54 2.48
C TYR A 76 1.34 -1.31 1.82
N ALA A 77 1.99 -0.69 0.83
CA ALA A 77 1.42 0.46 0.13
C ALA A 77 0.06 0.13 -0.54
N GLY A 78 -0.06 -1.05 -1.15
CA GLY A 78 -1.30 -1.54 -1.73
C GLY A 78 -2.39 -1.74 -0.67
N VAL A 79 -2.07 -2.38 0.46
CA VAL A 79 -3.06 -2.62 1.52
C VAL A 79 -3.52 -1.32 2.16
N GLN A 80 -2.59 -0.38 2.39
CA GLN A 80 -2.87 0.94 2.95
C GLN A 80 -3.85 1.69 2.05
N VAL A 81 -3.64 1.67 0.72
CA VAL A 81 -4.58 2.23 -0.27
C VAL A 81 -5.95 1.56 -0.23
N LEU A 82 -6.02 0.22 -0.20
CA LEU A 82 -7.31 -0.49 -0.15
C LEU A 82 -8.08 -0.20 1.13
N VAL A 83 -7.42 -0.23 2.29
CA VAL A 83 -8.05 0.05 3.58
C VAL A 83 -8.53 1.51 3.65
N SER A 84 -7.80 2.43 3.04
CA SER A 84 -8.21 3.84 2.92
C SER A 84 -9.54 3.98 2.17
N LYS A 85 -9.81 3.17 1.13
CA LYS A 85 -11.12 3.16 0.46
C LYS A 85 -12.24 2.78 1.41
N LEU A 86 -12.04 1.74 2.23
CA LEU A 86 -13.02 1.29 3.21
C LEU A 86 -13.30 2.38 4.25
N LEU A 87 -12.25 3.05 4.73
CA LEU A 87 -12.37 4.19 5.63
C LEU A 87 -13.18 5.33 5.01
N MET A 88 -12.82 5.74 3.79
CA MET A 88 -13.51 6.83 3.08
C MET A 88 -14.97 6.51 2.74
N GLN A 89 -15.32 5.23 2.58
CA GLN A 89 -16.69 4.76 2.42
C GLN A 89 -17.46 4.62 3.75
N GLY A 90 -16.87 4.99 4.89
CA GLY A 90 -17.51 4.84 6.21
C GLY A 90 -17.61 3.37 6.69
N LYS A 91 -16.86 2.46 6.08
CA LYS A 91 -16.92 1.01 6.37
C LYS A 91 -15.91 0.53 7.42
N ALA A 92 -15.21 1.44 8.10
CA ALA A 92 -14.23 1.08 9.13
C ALA A 92 -14.89 0.50 10.40
N GLY A 93 -16.15 0.86 10.69
CA GLY A 93 -16.85 0.46 11.91
C GLY A 93 -16.04 0.81 13.15
N ARG A 94 -15.89 -0.15 14.07
CA ARG A 94 -15.11 0.02 15.31
C ARG A 94 -13.58 0.15 15.12
N HIS A 95 -13.07 -0.04 13.90
CA HIS A 95 -11.63 -0.02 13.61
C HIS A 95 -11.17 1.32 13.03
N LEU A 96 -11.93 2.39 13.29
CA LEU A 96 -11.71 3.73 12.72
C LEU A 96 -10.25 4.20 12.91
N ASP A 97 -9.73 4.13 14.14
CA ASP A 97 -8.40 4.63 14.48
C ASP A 97 -7.29 3.85 13.76
N VAL A 98 -7.42 2.52 13.67
CA VAL A 98 -6.47 1.66 12.95
C VAL A 98 -6.52 1.98 11.45
N PHE A 99 -7.71 2.17 10.89
CA PHE A 99 -7.91 2.46 9.47
C PHE A 99 -7.39 3.86 9.10
N GLN A 100 -7.49 4.84 10.01
CA GLN A 100 -6.82 6.14 9.87
C GLN A 100 -5.30 5.97 9.84
N GLY A 101 -4.75 5.04 10.64
CA GLY A 101 -3.34 4.65 10.57
C GLY A 101 -2.93 4.15 9.19
N TYR A 102 -3.73 3.27 8.57
CA TYR A 102 -3.51 2.85 7.19
C TYR A 102 -3.57 4.01 6.19
N GLN A 103 -4.56 4.91 6.33
CA GLN A 103 -4.67 6.09 5.48
C GLN A 103 -3.45 6.99 5.59
N LYS A 104 -2.94 7.22 6.81
CA LYS A 104 -1.72 8.01 7.02
C LYS A 104 -0.53 7.45 6.24
N GLN A 105 -0.37 6.12 6.21
CA GLN A 105 0.72 5.49 5.45
C GLN A 105 0.46 5.47 3.94
N ALA A 106 -0.80 5.36 3.50
CA ALA A 106 -1.16 5.54 2.10
C ALA A 106 -0.79 6.95 1.62
N GLU A 107 -1.17 7.98 2.39
CA GLU A 107 -0.85 9.37 2.08
C GLU A 107 0.65 9.64 2.12
N PHE A 108 1.39 9.02 3.06
CA PHE A 108 2.85 9.04 3.04
C PHE A 108 3.40 8.58 1.68
N PHE A 109 2.97 7.41 1.18
CA PHE A 109 3.41 6.91 -0.12
C PHE A 109 3.08 7.89 -1.26
N MET A 110 1.86 8.43 -1.30
CA MET A 110 1.46 9.40 -2.33
C MET A 110 2.30 10.69 -2.28
N CYS A 111 2.53 11.22 -1.08
CA CYS A 111 3.34 12.41 -0.87
C CYS A 111 4.81 12.17 -1.24
N SER A 112 5.35 11.01 -0.89
CA SER A 112 6.71 10.59 -1.27
C SER A 112 6.88 10.51 -2.77
N CYS A 113 5.89 9.96 -3.48
CA CYS A 113 5.87 9.91 -4.95
C CYS A 113 5.85 11.32 -5.54
N LEU A 114 5.06 12.25 -5.00
CA LEU A 114 4.96 13.63 -5.49
C LEU A 114 6.16 14.53 -5.16
N GLY A 115 7.10 14.07 -4.33
CA GLY A 115 8.19 14.92 -3.84
C GLY A 115 7.72 15.95 -2.81
N LYS A 116 6.61 15.65 -2.12
CA LYS A 116 5.94 16.52 -1.13
C LYS A 116 5.88 15.89 0.26
N GLY A 117 6.56 14.77 0.49
CA GLY A 117 6.66 14.09 1.78
C GLY A 117 7.96 14.45 2.52
N TYR A 118 8.08 13.93 3.75
CA TYR A 118 9.31 14.02 4.55
C TYR A 118 10.45 13.17 3.99
N ARG A 119 10.12 12.05 3.35
CA ARG A 119 11.06 11.19 2.63
C ARG A 119 10.50 10.95 1.24
N ASN A 120 11.19 11.43 0.21
CA ASN A 120 10.71 11.40 -1.16
C ASN A 120 11.40 10.31 -1.97
N ILE A 121 10.68 9.77 -2.97
CA ILE A 121 11.25 8.80 -3.91
C ILE A 121 12.21 9.55 -4.84
N GLN A 122 13.35 8.93 -5.13
CA GLN A 122 14.30 9.49 -6.09
C GLN A 122 13.66 9.55 -7.48
N ARG A 123 14.13 10.49 -8.30
CA ARG A 123 13.70 10.64 -9.69
C ARG A 123 14.93 10.76 -10.59
N THR A 124 14.78 10.34 -11.84
CA THR A 124 15.76 10.63 -12.88
C THR A 124 15.74 12.13 -13.23
N PRO A 125 16.75 12.67 -13.93
CA PRO A 125 16.72 14.04 -14.43
C PRO A 125 15.48 14.35 -15.29
N GLY A 126 14.93 13.35 -15.98
CA GLY A 126 13.69 13.47 -16.75
C GLY A 126 12.39 13.36 -15.93
N GLY A 127 12.48 13.20 -14.61
CA GLY A 127 11.34 13.18 -13.71
C GLY A 127 10.69 11.82 -13.46
N LEU A 128 11.19 10.74 -14.09
CA LEU A 128 10.71 9.37 -13.87
C LEU A 128 11.03 8.92 -12.44
N ILE A 129 10.08 8.29 -11.75
CA ILE A 129 10.33 7.59 -10.48
C ILE A 129 11.52 6.64 -10.65
N PHE A 130 12.50 6.72 -9.75
CA PHE A 130 13.67 5.87 -9.76
C PHE A 130 13.82 5.16 -8.41
N ARG A 131 13.57 3.85 -8.41
CA ARG A 131 13.67 2.99 -7.23
C ARG A 131 14.95 2.19 -7.22
N GLN A 132 15.32 1.61 -8.37
CA GLN A 132 16.48 0.75 -8.50
C GLN A 132 16.98 0.69 -9.94
N ARG A 133 18.23 0.24 -10.13
CA ARG A 133 18.88 0.19 -11.45
C ARG A 133 18.26 -0.84 -12.39
N TRP A 134 17.94 -2.03 -11.86
CA TRP A 134 17.44 -3.13 -12.67
C TRP A 134 15.91 -3.22 -12.60
N ASN A 135 15.24 -3.31 -13.75
CA ASN A 135 13.77 -3.43 -13.82
C ASN A 135 13.00 -2.31 -13.06
N ASN A 136 13.48 -1.07 -13.18
CA ASN A 136 12.86 0.08 -12.51
C ASN A 136 11.38 0.28 -12.89
N LEU A 137 11.04 0.01 -14.16
CA LEU A 137 9.70 0.24 -14.70
C LEU A 137 8.61 -0.58 -13.98
N GLN A 138 8.94 -1.71 -13.35
CA GLN A 138 8.00 -2.43 -12.50
C GLN A 138 7.53 -1.57 -11.31
N PHE A 139 8.44 -0.82 -10.68
CA PHE A 139 8.11 0.05 -9.55
C PHE A 139 7.41 1.32 -10.02
N VAL A 140 7.82 1.87 -11.16
CA VAL A 140 7.17 3.03 -11.78
C VAL A 140 5.71 2.70 -12.07
N THR A 141 5.45 1.63 -12.83
CA THR A 141 4.09 1.24 -13.22
C THR A 141 3.21 0.91 -12.02
N SER A 142 3.74 0.20 -11.04
CA SER A 142 3.01 -0.14 -9.80
C SER A 142 2.68 1.10 -8.96
N ALA A 143 3.62 2.06 -8.86
CA ALA A 143 3.37 3.33 -8.19
C ALA A 143 2.34 4.19 -8.95
N SER A 144 2.46 4.32 -10.27
CA SER A 144 1.50 5.03 -11.12
C SER A 144 0.10 4.47 -11.02
N PHE A 145 -0.03 3.15 -10.92
CA PHE A 145 -1.30 2.50 -10.66
C PHE A 145 -1.89 2.92 -9.31
N LEU A 146 -1.12 2.83 -8.22
CA LEU A 146 -1.61 3.24 -6.90
C LEU A 146 -1.95 4.74 -6.82
N LEU A 147 -1.15 5.60 -7.45
CA LEU A 147 -1.40 7.03 -7.55
C LEU A 147 -2.73 7.32 -8.26
N SER A 148 -2.98 6.64 -9.37
CA SER A 148 -4.22 6.77 -10.15
C SER A 148 -5.43 6.29 -9.35
N VAL A 149 -5.32 5.13 -8.70
CA VAL A 149 -6.38 4.58 -7.84
C VAL A 149 -6.68 5.49 -6.65
N TYR A 150 -5.65 6.00 -5.98
CA TYR A 150 -5.86 6.88 -4.82
C TYR A 150 -6.41 8.24 -5.21
N SER A 151 -6.04 8.76 -6.39
CA SER A 151 -6.66 9.95 -6.98
C SER A 151 -8.17 9.77 -7.15
N ASP A 152 -8.62 8.64 -7.69
CA ASP A 152 -10.04 8.30 -7.81
C ASP A 152 -10.72 8.22 -6.43
N TYR A 153 -10.05 7.62 -5.45
CA TYR A 153 -10.58 7.49 -4.09
C TYR A 153 -10.82 8.85 -3.44
N LEU A 154 -9.84 9.75 -3.54
CA LEU A 154 -9.96 11.11 -3.03
C LEU A 154 -11.06 11.89 -3.77
N THR A 155 -11.10 11.78 -5.10
CA THR A 155 -12.11 12.46 -5.94
C THR A 155 -13.52 12.02 -5.57
N THR A 156 -13.77 10.71 -5.55
CA THR A 156 -15.09 10.14 -5.21
C THR A 156 -15.52 10.52 -3.79
N SER A 157 -14.56 10.64 -2.87
CA SER A 157 -14.83 10.97 -1.46
C SER A 157 -14.80 12.48 -1.18
N ARG A 158 -14.63 13.33 -2.21
CA ARG A 158 -14.48 14.79 -2.09
C ARG A 158 -13.40 15.21 -1.08
N LYS A 159 -12.30 14.47 -1.04
CA LYS A 159 -11.14 14.71 -0.16
C LYS A 159 -9.94 15.23 -0.97
N THR A 160 -9.01 15.84 -0.25
CA THR A 160 -7.70 16.27 -0.77
C THR A 160 -6.59 15.45 -0.12
N LEU A 161 -5.46 15.28 -0.80
CA LEU A 161 -4.26 14.69 -0.21
C LEU A 161 -3.62 15.69 0.75
N THR A 162 -3.25 15.26 1.96
CA THR A 162 -2.52 16.10 2.92
C THR A 162 -1.08 15.61 3.02
N CYS A 163 -0.12 16.48 2.70
CA CYS A 163 1.30 16.22 2.80
C CYS A 163 1.98 17.21 3.75
N ALA A 164 3.27 16.98 4.04
CA ALA A 164 4.07 17.85 4.91
C ALA A 164 4.10 19.31 4.43
N TYR A 165 4.12 19.52 3.12
CA TYR A 165 4.22 20.85 2.50
C TYR A 165 2.88 21.38 1.97
N GLY A 166 1.75 20.89 2.49
CA GLY A 166 0.41 21.42 2.20
C GLY A 166 -0.59 20.38 1.68
N LYS A 167 -1.72 20.88 1.19
CA LYS A 167 -2.80 20.07 0.62
C LYS A 167 -2.73 20.08 -0.90
N PHE A 168 -2.93 18.92 -1.50
CA PHE A 168 -2.80 18.70 -2.93
C PHE A 168 -4.10 18.12 -3.50
N ALA A 169 -4.47 18.59 -4.69
CA ALA A 169 -5.67 18.15 -5.38
C ALA A 169 -5.49 16.71 -5.90
N PRO A 170 -6.56 15.89 -5.95
CA PRO A 170 -6.48 14.55 -6.52
C PRO A 170 -5.93 14.52 -7.96
N SER A 171 -6.22 15.56 -8.75
CA SER A 171 -5.72 15.72 -10.12
C SER A 171 -4.20 15.77 -10.20
N GLN A 172 -3.49 16.24 -9.17
CA GLN A 172 -2.04 16.27 -9.15
C GLN A 172 -1.44 14.86 -9.07
N LEU A 173 -2.08 13.94 -8.34
CA LEU A 173 -1.68 12.53 -8.33
C LEU A 173 -1.87 11.89 -9.71
N LEU A 174 -3.02 12.12 -10.33
CA LEU A 174 -3.33 11.56 -11.65
C LEU A 174 -2.40 12.13 -12.74
N ASN A 175 -2.14 13.44 -12.72
CA ASN A 175 -1.25 14.08 -13.68
C ASN A 175 0.19 13.57 -13.52
N PHE A 176 0.66 13.39 -12.28
CA PHE A 176 1.97 12.81 -12.03
C PHE A 176 2.02 11.35 -12.49
N ALA A 177 1.00 10.54 -12.21
CA ALA A 177 0.92 9.15 -12.67
C ALA A 177 0.95 9.02 -14.21
N LYS A 178 0.30 9.95 -14.93
CA LYS A 178 0.30 10.01 -16.40
C LYS A 178 1.65 10.43 -16.99
N SER A 179 2.46 11.15 -16.23
CA SER A 179 3.80 11.58 -16.67
C SER A 179 4.88 10.54 -16.39
N GLN A 180 4.53 9.42 -15.76
CA GLN A 180 5.45 8.33 -15.46
C GLN A 180 5.53 7.31 -16.59
#